data_AF-A0A1B6LHY7-F1
#
_entry.id   AF-A0A1B6LHY7-F1
#
_cell.length_a   1.000
_cell.length_b   1.000
_cell.length_c   1.000
_cell.angle_alpha   90.00
_cell.angle_beta   90.00
_cell.angle_gamma   90.00
#
_symmetry.space_group_name_H-M   'P 1'
#
loop_
_entity.id
_entity.type
_entity.pdbx_description
1 polymer ?
#
loop_
_entity_poly.entity_id
_entity_poly.type
_entity_poly.pdbx_seq_one_letter_code
_entity_poly.pdbx_strand_id
1 'polypeptide(L)'
;KRNFCQSNKELFKKRLVETDWGTIISRPDINTDENFNYFLTTVLLHFDECFPKKICKPRKENVDKKWLTSGIKVSLNKKIAMSKSTKNNNNPDFIKYYKTYVSTLRKVIKASKKTAYDYTIKNAKNKSKTTWQIVRNETGRKPMNQTIDCLEIDSKIINDKKEIADHFNSYFINSPESTPTLTLRDCLKKLLLA
;
A
#
# COMPACT_ATOMS: atom_id res chain seq x y z
N LYS A 1 9.42 6.43 14.84
CA LYS A 1 8.03 6.98 14.77
C LYS A 1 7.20 6.34 15.88
N ARG A 2 6.37 7.10 16.62
CA ARG A 2 5.46 6.55 17.66
C ARG A 2 4.15 6.09 17.04
N ASN A 3 3.51 5.07 17.62
CA ASN A 3 2.22 4.55 17.17
C ASN A 3 1.12 4.99 18.14
N PHE A 4 0.18 5.81 17.68
CA PHE A 4 -0.96 6.30 18.47
C PHE A 4 -2.25 5.54 18.11
N CYS A 5 -2.20 4.21 18.12
CA CYS A 5 -3.40 3.40 17.92
C CYS A 5 -4.35 3.54 19.12
N GLN A 6 -5.63 3.22 18.89
CA GLN A 6 -6.68 3.40 19.88
C GLN A 6 -6.41 2.62 21.18
N SER A 7 -5.95 1.37 21.08
CA SER A 7 -5.59 0.53 22.22
C SER A 7 -4.45 1.15 23.08
N ASN A 8 -3.46 1.78 22.45
CA ASN A 8 -2.38 2.44 23.20
C ASN A 8 -2.88 3.71 23.92
N LYS A 9 -3.85 4.42 23.34
CA LYS A 9 -4.49 5.57 24.00
C LYS A 9 -5.32 5.14 25.20
N GLU A 10 -6.05 4.04 25.09
CA GLU A 10 -6.82 3.46 26.19
C GLU A 10 -5.91 2.95 27.31
N LEU A 11 -4.80 2.29 26.95
CA LEU A 11 -3.78 1.87 27.91
C LEU A 11 -3.18 3.07 28.65
N PHE A 12 -2.85 4.15 27.94
CA PHE A 12 -2.34 5.37 28.55
C PHE A 12 -3.34 6.01 29.51
N LYS A 13 -4.62 6.11 29.12
CA LYS A 13 -5.69 6.59 30.02
C LYS A 13 -5.80 5.72 31.27
N LYS A 14 -5.76 4.40 31.11
CA LYS A 14 -5.80 3.46 32.23
C LYS A 14 -4.63 3.68 33.19
N ARG A 15 -3.41 3.82 32.66
CA ARG A 15 -2.21 4.09 33.47
C ARG A 15 -2.33 5.38 34.27
N LEU A 16 -2.80 6.47 33.65
CA LEU A 16 -3.00 7.74 34.36
C LEU A 16 -4.05 7.65 35.47
N VAL A 17 -5.08 6.80 35.33
CA VAL A 17 -6.11 6.62 36.38
C VAL A 17 -5.59 5.73 37.52
N GLU A 18 -4.74 4.74 37.21
CA GLU A 18 -4.09 3.89 38.20
C GLU A 18 -2.98 4.60 38.99
N THR A 19 -2.44 5.69 38.45
CA THR A 19 -1.45 6.52 39.15
C THR A 19 -2.08 7.19 40.36
N ASP A 20 -1.48 6.99 41.53
CA ASP A 20 -1.87 7.71 42.74
C ASP A 20 -1.33 9.16 42.71
N TRP A 21 -2.17 10.09 42.27
CA TRP A 21 -1.83 11.51 42.19
C TRP A 21 -1.78 12.19 43.56
N GLY A 22 -2.42 11.61 44.59
CA GLY A 22 -2.47 12.18 45.93
C GLY A 22 -1.07 12.29 46.54
N THR A 23 -0.27 11.22 46.39
CA THR A 23 1.12 11.16 46.86
C THR A 23 2.11 11.95 46.00
N ILE A 24 1.72 12.35 44.80
CA ILE A 24 2.56 13.13 43.87
C ILE A 24 2.34 14.65 44.05
N ILE A 25 1.09 15.07 44.26
CA ILE A 25 0.72 16.49 44.26
C ILE A 25 0.69 17.08 45.69
N SER A 26 0.42 16.27 46.71
CA SER A 26 0.20 16.77 48.09
C SER A 26 1.40 16.56 49.01
N ARG A 27 2.63 16.64 48.49
CA ARG A 27 3.84 16.56 49.34
C ARG A 27 4.09 17.93 49.98
N PRO A 28 3.87 18.08 51.30
CA PRO A 28 4.01 19.37 51.97
C PRO A 28 5.48 19.78 52.15
N ASP A 29 6.41 18.84 51.97
CA ASP A 29 7.85 19.01 52.21
C ASP A 29 8.61 19.54 50.99
N ILE A 30 7.92 19.75 49.86
CA ILE A 30 8.52 20.04 48.55
C ILE A 30 7.87 21.29 47.94
N ASN A 31 8.66 22.12 47.25
CA ASN A 31 8.16 23.32 46.58
C ASN A 31 7.25 22.97 45.38
N THR A 32 6.44 23.95 44.95
CA THR A 32 5.46 23.78 43.87
C THR A 32 6.10 23.35 42.54
N ASP A 33 7.31 23.83 42.24
CA ASP A 33 8.01 23.54 40.99
C ASP A 33 8.51 22.09 40.94
N GLU A 34 9.01 21.57 42.06
CA GLU A 34 9.44 20.18 42.20
C GLU A 34 8.25 19.22 42.14
N ASN A 35 7.12 19.55 42.78
CA ASN A 35 5.88 18.78 42.65
C ASN A 35 5.39 18.72 41.20
N PHE A 36 5.48 19.84 40.47
CA PHE A 36 5.17 19.88 39.04
C PHE A 36 6.14 19.01 38.20
N ASN A 37 7.43 19.04 38.52
CA ASN A 37 8.43 18.21 37.85
C ASN A 37 8.19 16.70 38.09
N TYR A 38 7.77 16.31 39.29
CA TYR A 38 7.39 14.92 39.58
C TYR A 38 6.14 14.49 38.81
N PHE A 39 5.12 15.34 38.77
CA PHE A 39 3.94 15.14 37.93
C PHE A 39 4.34 14.93 36.46
N LEU A 40 5.12 15.86 35.90
CA LEU A 40 5.53 15.83 34.49
C LEU A 40 6.36 14.58 34.17
N THR A 41 7.31 14.25 35.04
CA THR A 41 8.15 13.04 34.89
C THR A 41 7.30 11.77 34.85
N THR A 42 6.31 11.67 35.74
CA THR A 42 5.41 10.51 35.83
C THR A 42 4.55 10.38 34.58
N VAL A 43 3.98 11.49 34.10
CA VAL A 43 3.19 11.52 32.85
C VAL A 43 4.06 11.14 31.65
N LEU A 44 5.28 11.66 31.57
CA LEU A 44 6.22 11.37 30.48
C LEU A 44 6.67 9.90 30.48
N LEU A 45 6.86 9.30 31.65
CA LEU A 45 7.19 7.89 31.80
C LEU A 45 6.06 7.01 31.24
N HIS A 46 4.82 7.22 31.68
CA HIS A 46 3.68 6.49 31.14
C HIS A 46 3.48 6.75 29.63
N PHE A 47 3.80 7.95 29.16
CA PHE A 47 3.75 8.29 27.75
C PHE A 47 4.80 7.54 26.92
N ASP A 48 6.02 7.37 27.44
CA ASP A 48 7.08 6.60 26.78
C ASP A 48 6.80 5.09 26.79
N GLU A 49 6.21 4.57 27.86
CA GLU A 49 5.76 3.17 27.95
C GLU A 49 4.63 2.85 26.98
N CYS A 50 3.60 3.70 26.91
CA CYS A 50 2.44 3.48 26.05
C CYS A 50 2.72 3.82 24.59
N PHE A 51 3.65 4.73 24.32
CA PHE A 51 4.01 5.18 22.97
C PHE A 51 5.52 5.06 22.70
N PRO A 52 6.09 3.83 22.74
CA PRO A 52 7.52 3.64 22.58
C PRO A 52 7.98 4.11 21.18
N LYS A 53 9.17 4.70 21.13
CA LYS A 53 9.81 5.09 19.86
C LYS A 53 10.21 3.84 19.10
N LYS A 54 9.43 3.47 18.08
CA LYS A 54 9.79 2.38 17.18
C LYS A 54 10.82 2.85 16.15
N ILE A 55 11.92 2.11 16.04
CA ILE A 55 12.85 2.19 14.91
C ILE A 55 12.12 1.62 13.71
N CYS A 56 11.69 2.49 12.80
CA CYS A 56 11.12 2.03 11.54
C CYS A 56 12.28 1.73 10.61
N LYS A 57 12.43 0.46 10.18
CA LYS A 57 13.29 0.17 9.04
C LYS A 57 12.84 1.08 7.89
N PRO A 58 13.76 1.72 7.14
CA PRO A 58 13.37 2.43 5.95
C PRO A 58 12.57 1.44 5.10
N ARG A 59 11.35 1.83 4.73
CA ARG A 59 10.56 1.05 3.78
C ARG A 59 11.49 0.86 2.60
N LYS A 60 11.83 -0.41 2.26
CA LYS A 60 12.59 -0.70 1.03
C LYS A 60 11.95 0.14 -0.05
N GLU A 61 12.66 1.16 -0.53
CA GLU A 61 12.11 2.00 -1.57
C GLU A 61 11.72 1.05 -2.68
N ASN A 62 10.47 1.17 -3.14
CA ASN A 62 9.98 0.31 -4.21
C ASN A 62 11.06 0.34 -5.30
N VAL A 63 11.57 -0.84 -5.66
CA VAL A 63 12.52 -1.12 -6.73
C VAL A 63 12.60 0.06 -7.68
N ASP A 64 13.78 0.70 -7.75
CA ASP A 64 14.02 1.95 -8.45
C ASP A 64 13.19 2.01 -9.73
N LYS A 65 12.15 2.86 -9.70
CA LYS A 65 11.15 2.90 -10.76
C LYS A 65 11.84 3.51 -11.97
N LYS A 66 12.33 2.67 -12.89
CA LYS A 66 13.09 3.10 -14.07
C LYS A 66 12.39 4.17 -14.92
N TRP A 67 11.07 4.27 -14.85
CA TRP A 67 10.29 5.34 -15.51
C TRP A 67 10.28 6.67 -14.75
N LEU A 68 10.73 6.73 -13.50
CA LEU A 68 10.68 7.93 -12.66
C LEU A 68 11.96 8.75 -12.81
N THR A 69 12.05 9.50 -13.91
CA THR A 69 13.18 10.38 -14.19
C THR A 69 13.24 11.58 -13.23
N SER A 70 14.41 12.22 -13.11
CA SER A 70 14.58 13.47 -12.35
C SER A 70 13.61 14.56 -12.80
N GLY A 71 13.41 14.73 -14.11
CA GLY A 71 12.46 15.69 -14.67
C GLY A 71 10.99 15.41 -14.27
N ILE A 72 10.59 14.14 -14.21
CA ILE A 72 9.25 13.76 -13.72
C ILE A 72 9.14 14.03 -12.22
N LYS A 73 10.19 13.77 -11.42
CA LYS A 73 10.21 14.10 -9.98
C LYS A 73 10.03 15.60 -9.75
N VAL A 74 10.78 16.44 -10.48
CA VAL A 74 10.65 17.91 -10.43
C VAL A 74 9.23 18.33 -10.80
N SER A 75 8.67 17.75 -11.87
CA SER A 75 7.32 18.08 -12.32
C SER A 75 6.24 17.66 -11.33
N LEU A 76 6.40 16.51 -10.66
CA LEU A 76 5.52 16.07 -9.58
C LEU A 76 5.59 17.01 -8.37
N ASN A 77 6.78 17.48 -8.00
CA ASN A 77 6.94 18.45 -6.92
C ASN A 77 6.26 19.77 -7.25
N LYS A 78 6.41 20.25 -8.50
CA LYS A 78 5.70 21.43 -9.01
C LYS A 78 4.18 21.25 -8.97
N LYS A 79 3.66 20.09 -9.39
CA LYS A 79 2.24 19.74 -9.25
C LYS A 79 1.77 19.83 -7.79
N ILE A 80 2.55 19.29 -6.86
CA ILE A 80 2.21 19.30 -5.43
C ILE A 80 2.17 20.74 -4.91
N ALA A 81 3.15 21.57 -5.25
CA ALA A 81 3.19 22.97 -4.89
C ALA A 81 1.95 23.72 -5.41
N MET A 82 1.64 23.59 -6.70
CA MET A 82 0.45 24.21 -7.31
C MET A 82 -0.86 23.69 -6.70
N SER A 83 -0.94 22.40 -6.36
CA SER A 83 -2.10 21.82 -5.69
C SER A 83 -2.32 22.39 -4.29
N LYS A 84 -1.27 22.86 -3.61
CA LYS A 84 -1.41 23.57 -2.33
C LYS A 84 -1.88 25.00 -2.56
N SER A 85 -1.30 25.69 -3.54
CA SER A 85 -1.68 27.07 -3.90
C SER A 85 -3.13 27.18 -4.36
N THR A 86 -3.65 26.21 -5.12
CA THR A 86 -5.05 26.17 -5.58
C THR A 86 -6.06 26.03 -4.44
N LYS A 87 -5.67 25.56 -3.24
CA LYS A 87 -6.59 25.50 -2.09
C LYS A 87 -6.87 26.86 -1.47
N ASN A 88 -5.93 27.78 -1.60
CA ASN A 88 -6.00 29.12 -0.99
C ASN A 88 -6.25 30.22 -2.03
N ASN A 89 -6.27 29.88 -3.33
CA ASN A 89 -6.40 30.82 -4.42
C ASN A 89 -7.48 30.35 -5.40
N ASN A 90 -8.57 31.12 -5.51
CA ASN A 90 -9.70 30.86 -6.40
C ASN A 90 -9.57 31.49 -7.79
N ASN A 91 -8.38 31.93 -8.20
CA ASN A 91 -8.17 32.48 -9.54
C ASN A 91 -8.48 31.41 -10.63
N PRO A 92 -9.47 31.65 -11.50
CA PRO A 92 -9.90 30.68 -12.51
C PRO A 92 -8.81 30.39 -13.56
N ASP A 93 -7.99 31.36 -13.93
CA ASP A 93 -6.91 31.18 -14.90
C ASP A 93 -5.79 30.29 -14.34
N PHE A 94 -5.48 30.47 -13.06
CA PHE A 94 -4.51 29.61 -12.37
C PHE A 94 -5.01 28.17 -12.27
N ILE A 95 -6.29 27.96 -11.96
CA ILE A 95 -6.92 26.63 -11.92
C ILE A 95 -6.89 25.99 -13.31
N LYS A 96 -7.20 26.74 -14.37
CA LYS A 96 -7.14 26.28 -15.76
C LYS A 96 -5.72 25.86 -16.13
N TYR A 97 -4.73 26.69 -15.83
CA TYR A 97 -3.32 26.39 -16.04
C TYR A 97 -2.89 25.12 -15.30
N TYR A 98 -3.27 24.98 -14.02
CA TYR A 98 -2.98 23.78 -13.22
C TYR A 98 -3.56 22.51 -13.85
N LYS A 99 -4.83 22.55 -14.30
CA LYS A 99 -5.48 21.41 -14.97
C LYS A 99 -4.73 21.00 -16.24
N THR A 100 -4.35 21.98 -17.07
CA THR A 100 -3.56 21.74 -18.29
C THR A 100 -2.19 21.12 -17.94
N TYR A 101 -1.51 21.68 -16.94
CA TYR A 101 -0.23 21.17 -16.45
C TYR A 101 -0.34 19.71 -15.99
N VAL A 102 -1.35 19.37 -15.19
CA VAL A 102 -1.61 18.00 -14.74
C VAL A 102 -1.89 17.05 -15.92
N SER A 103 -2.64 17.51 -16.92
CA SER A 103 -2.92 16.73 -18.13
C SER A 103 -1.63 16.41 -18.90
N THR A 104 -0.79 17.41 -19.13
CA THR A 104 0.52 17.23 -19.78
C THR A 104 1.42 16.30 -18.98
N LEU A 105 1.51 16.48 -17.66
CA LEU A 105 2.31 15.62 -16.79
C LEU A 105 1.84 14.15 -16.83
N ARG A 106 0.53 13.90 -16.90
CA ARG A 106 0.00 12.53 -17.08
C ARG A 106 0.46 11.91 -18.40
N LYS A 107 0.47 12.67 -19.51
CA LYS A 107 0.96 12.20 -20.81
C LYS A 107 2.44 11.86 -20.75
N VAL A 108 3.25 12.72 -20.13
CA VAL A 108 4.70 12.50 -19.94
C VAL A 108 4.97 11.25 -19.12
N ILE A 109 4.27 11.07 -17.99
CA ILE A 109 4.40 9.87 -17.15
C ILE A 109 4.01 8.61 -17.93
N LYS A 110 2.92 8.66 -18.70
CA LYS A 110 2.48 7.53 -19.52
C LYS A 110 3.54 7.14 -20.56
N ALA A 111 4.09 8.13 -21.27
CA ALA A 111 5.15 7.90 -22.25
C ALA A 111 6.42 7.32 -21.61
N SER A 112 6.85 7.87 -20.48
CA SER A 112 8.04 7.39 -19.77
C SER A 112 7.87 5.96 -19.23
N LYS A 113 6.69 5.64 -18.68
CA LYS A 113 6.33 4.26 -18.29
C LYS A 113 6.42 3.31 -19.47
N LYS A 114 5.82 3.67 -20.61
CA LYS A 114 5.85 2.87 -21.84
C LYS A 114 7.30 2.58 -22.23
N THR A 115 8.13 3.60 -22.39
CA THR A 115 9.54 3.44 -22.79
C THR A 115 10.32 2.55 -21.83
N ALA A 116 10.17 2.76 -20.52
CA ALA A 116 10.88 1.97 -19.51
C ALA A 116 10.43 0.51 -19.49
N TYR A 117 9.14 0.24 -19.63
CA TYR A 117 8.59 -1.12 -19.65
C TYR A 117 8.91 -1.84 -20.95
N ASP A 118 8.81 -1.18 -22.09
CA ASP A 118 9.20 -1.73 -23.39
C ASP A 118 10.68 -2.14 -23.37
N TYR A 119 11.56 -1.28 -22.85
CA TYR A 119 12.99 -1.59 -22.68
C TYR A 119 13.19 -2.80 -21.75
N THR A 120 12.48 -2.84 -20.61
CA THR A 120 12.63 -3.91 -19.62
C THR A 120 12.14 -5.25 -20.16
N ILE A 121 11.04 -5.27 -20.92
CA ILE A 121 10.48 -6.48 -21.52
C ILE A 121 11.37 -6.97 -22.66
N LYS A 122 11.82 -6.07 -23.55
CA LYS A 122 12.69 -6.42 -24.68
C LYS A 122 13.99 -7.11 -24.24
N ASN A 123 14.59 -6.63 -23.15
CA ASN A 123 15.85 -7.14 -22.62
C ASN A 123 15.70 -8.27 -21.58
N ALA A 124 14.48 -8.76 -21.34
CA ALA A 124 14.26 -9.83 -20.36
C ALA A 124 14.56 -11.21 -20.94
N LYS A 125 15.25 -12.06 -20.16
CA LYS A 125 15.44 -13.49 -20.49
C LYS A 125 14.10 -14.23 -20.68
N ASN A 126 13.11 -13.94 -19.85
CA ASN A 126 11.74 -14.46 -19.99
C ASN A 126 10.74 -13.30 -20.10
N LYS A 127 10.30 -13.01 -21.32
CA LYS A 127 9.42 -11.88 -21.64
C LYS A 127 8.05 -12.00 -20.96
N SER A 128 7.45 -13.19 -20.98
CA SER A 128 6.13 -13.44 -20.40
C SER A 128 6.14 -13.23 -18.89
N LYS A 129 7.13 -13.82 -18.18
CA LYS A 129 7.28 -13.66 -16.73
C LYS A 129 7.50 -12.20 -16.34
N THR A 130 8.38 -11.48 -17.04
CA THR A 130 8.65 -10.07 -16.77
C THR A 130 7.43 -9.19 -17.03
N THR A 131 6.68 -9.44 -18.10
CA THR A 131 5.46 -8.70 -18.42
C THR A 131 4.41 -8.86 -17.31
N TRP A 132 4.15 -10.10 -16.88
CA TRP A 132 3.24 -10.36 -15.77
C TRP A 132 3.72 -9.78 -14.45
N GLN A 133 5.03 -9.75 -14.21
CA GLN A 133 5.60 -9.09 -13.03
C GLN A 133 5.35 -7.57 -13.06
N ILE A 134 5.50 -6.91 -14.21
CA ILE A 134 5.20 -5.47 -14.36
C ILE A 134 3.72 -5.21 -14.08
N VAL A 135 2.82 -6.00 -14.68
CA VAL A 135 1.36 -5.86 -14.45
C VAL A 135 1.01 -6.06 -12.96
N ARG A 136 1.60 -7.06 -12.32
CA ARG A 136 1.42 -7.32 -10.88
C ARG A 136 1.88 -6.13 -10.04
N ASN A 137 3.06 -5.58 -10.34
CA ASN A 137 3.62 -4.44 -9.62
C ASN A 137 2.77 -3.17 -9.80
N GLU A 138 2.20 -2.93 -10.98
CA GLU A 138 1.34 -1.77 -11.25
C GLU A 138 -0.05 -1.91 -10.64
N THR A 139 -0.61 -3.11 -10.63
CA THR A 139 -1.94 -3.37 -10.05
C THR A 139 -1.92 -3.52 -8.53
N GLY A 140 -0.74 -3.72 -7.93
CA GLY A 140 -0.60 -3.91 -6.48
C GLY A 140 -1.22 -5.20 -5.95
N ARG A 141 -1.61 -6.12 -6.85
CA ARG A 141 -2.20 -7.41 -6.48
C ARG A 141 -1.13 -8.27 -5.82
N LYS A 142 -1.41 -8.70 -4.59
CA LYS A 142 -0.61 -9.73 -3.93
C LYS A 142 -0.97 -11.09 -4.56
N PRO A 143 0.00 -12.01 -4.70
CA PRO A 143 -0.35 -13.37 -5.07
C PRO A 143 -1.32 -13.92 -4.01
N MET A 144 -2.50 -14.32 -4.46
CA MET A 144 -3.35 -15.19 -3.65
C MET A 144 -2.79 -16.59 -3.88
N ASN A 145 -2.19 -17.18 -2.86
CA ASN A 145 -1.74 -18.56 -2.92
C ASN A 145 -2.98 -19.46 -2.80
N GLN A 146 -3.80 -19.51 -3.85
CA GLN A 146 -4.89 -20.46 -3.95
C GLN A 146 -4.30 -21.74 -4.55
N THR A 147 -4.27 -22.81 -3.75
CA THR A 147 -4.06 -24.15 -4.27
C THR A 147 -5.41 -24.72 -4.69
N ILE A 148 -5.44 -25.37 -5.85
CA ILE A 148 -6.59 -26.18 -6.25
C ILE A 148 -6.36 -27.54 -5.63
N ASP A 149 -7.16 -27.87 -4.63
CA ASP A 149 -7.00 -29.12 -3.86
C ASP A 149 -7.82 -30.27 -4.48
N CYS A 150 -8.87 -29.96 -5.21
CA CYS A 150 -9.69 -30.91 -5.96
C CYS A 150 -10.39 -30.27 -7.16
N LEU A 151 -10.75 -31.09 -8.14
CA LEU A 151 -11.47 -30.70 -9.35
C LEU A 151 -12.63 -31.70 -9.58
N GLU A 152 -13.84 -31.20 -9.77
CA GLU A 152 -14.99 -32.04 -10.11
C GLU A 152 -15.23 -32.01 -11.62
N ILE A 153 -15.17 -33.19 -12.26
CA ILE A 153 -15.48 -33.39 -13.69
C ILE A 153 -16.48 -34.53 -13.78
N ASP A 154 -17.61 -34.33 -14.45
CA ASP A 154 -18.65 -35.35 -14.68
C ASP A 154 -19.07 -36.11 -13.41
N SER A 155 -19.26 -35.39 -12.30
CA SER A 155 -19.58 -35.93 -10.97
C SER A 155 -18.48 -36.78 -10.31
N LYS A 156 -17.26 -36.76 -10.86
CA LYS A 156 -16.08 -37.42 -10.28
C LYS A 156 -15.13 -36.36 -9.71
N ILE A 157 -14.77 -36.54 -8.44
CA ILE A 157 -13.82 -35.67 -7.74
C ILE A 157 -12.41 -36.20 -7.95
N ILE A 158 -11.55 -35.37 -8.56
CA ILE A 158 -10.14 -35.63 -8.80
C ILE A 158 -9.32 -34.81 -7.80
N ASN A 159 -8.49 -35.49 -7.01
CA ASN A 159 -7.66 -34.88 -5.96
C ASN A 159 -6.16 -34.96 -6.27
N ASP A 160 -5.77 -35.74 -7.28
CA ASP A 160 -4.39 -35.87 -7.69
C ASP A 160 -3.95 -34.67 -8.54
N LYS A 161 -2.85 -34.02 -8.13
CA LYS A 161 -2.38 -32.78 -8.77
C LYS A 161 -1.92 -32.98 -10.20
N LYS A 162 -1.41 -34.17 -10.52
CA LYS A 162 -0.96 -34.48 -11.87
C LYS A 162 -2.16 -34.75 -12.77
N GLU A 163 -3.13 -35.53 -12.31
CA GLU A 163 -4.38 -35.75 -13.04
C GLU A 163 -5.14 -34.44 -13.30
N ILE A 164 -5.20 -33.53 -12.32
CA ILE A 164 -5.79 -32.19 -12.50
C ILE A 164 -5.06 -31.42 -13.61
N ALA A 165 -3.72 -31.42 -13.60
CA ALA A 165 -2.91 -30.72 -14.60
C ALA A 165 -3.09 -31.31 -16.00
N ASP A 166 -3.12 -32.64 -16.10
CA ASP A 166 -3.31 -33.37 -17.36
C ASP A 166 -4.72 -33.13 -17.94
N HIS A 167 -5.74 -33.05 -17.09
CA HIS A 167 -7.10 -32.66 -17.50
C HIS A 167 -7.16 -31.22 -18.03
N PHE A 168 -6.56 -30.26 -17.32
CA PHE A 168 -6.49 -28.87 -17.82
C PHE A 168 -5.76 -28.80 -19.16
N ASN A 169 -4.62 -29.48 -19.27
CA ASN A 169 -3.82 -29.48 -20.48
C ASN A 169 -4.61 -30.07 -21.65
N SER A 170 -5.28 -31.21 -21.45
CA SER A 170 -6.14 -31.84 -22.45
C SER A 170 -7.31 -30.94 -22.86
N TYR A 171 -7.95 -30.27 -21.90
CA TYR A 171 -9.04 -29.33 -22.17
C TYR A 171 -8.59 -28.15 -23.04
N PHE A 172 -7.49 -27.49 -22.66
CA PHE A 172 -7.01 -26.30 -23.39
C PHE A 172 -6.33 -26.63 -24.72
N ILE A 173 -5.79 -27.84 -24.91
CA ILE A 173 -5.23 -28.30 -26.19
C ILE A 173 -6.35 -28.76 -27.13
N ASN A 174 -7.32 -29.52 -26.63
CA ASN A 174 -8.30 -30.20 -27.47
C ASN A 174 -9.62 -29.46 -27.64
N SER A 175 -9.84 -28.32 -26.97
CA SER A 175 -11.02 -27.49 -27.21
C SER A 175 -10.98 -26.95 -28.66
N PRO A 176 -11.88 -27.37 -29.56
CA PRO A 176 -12.06 -26.69 -30.84
C PRO A 176 -12.63 -25.30 -30.56
N GLU A 177 -12.52 -24.37 -31.52
CA GLU A 177 -12.96 -22.97 -31.45
C GLU A 177 -14.44 -22.78 -31.03
N SER A 178 -14.74 -23.01 -29.77
CA SER A 178 -15.81 -22.35 -29.06
C SER A 178 -15.11 -21.66 -27.91
N THR A 179 -14.77 -20.40 -28.12
CA THR A 179 -14.46 -19.52 -27.00
C THR A 179 -15.61 -19.72 -26.00
N PRO A 180 -15.36 -20.27 -24.80
CA PRO A 180 -16.34 -20.10 -23.76
C PRO A 180 -16.38 -18.60 -23.58
N THR A 181 -17.50 -17.97 -23.91
CA THR A 181 -17.80 -16.58 -23.54
C THR A 181 -17.99 -16.47 -22.02
N LEU A 182 -17.22 -17.23 -21.24
CA LEU A 182 -16.74 -16.78 -19.95
C LEU A 182 -15.71 -15.69 -20.25
N THR A 183 -16.25 -14.51 -20.51
CA THR A 183 -15.45 -13.31 -20.67
C THR A 183 -14.49 -13.25 -19.48
N LEU A 184 -13.27 -12.75 -19.67
CA LEU A 184 -12.33 -12.46 -18.57
C LEU A 184 -13.01 -11.72 -17.39
N ARG A 185 -14.12 -11.03 -17.66
CA ARG A 185 -15.05 -10.42 -16.71
C ARG A 185 -15.67 -11.40 -15.70
N ASP A 186 -16.07 -12.60 -16.12
CA ASP A 186 -16.74 -13.60 -15.29
C ASP A 186 -15.75 -14.33 -14.37
N CYS A 187 -14.55 -14.63 -14.88
CA CYS A 187 -13.43 -15.09 -14.04
C CYS A 187 -12.96 -14.02 -13.04
N LEU A 188 -12.96 -12.74 -13.45
CA LEU A 188 -12.62 -11.64 -12.54
C LEU A 188 -13.69 -11.35 -11.49
N LYS A 189 -14.98 -11.59 -11.77
CA LYS A 189 -16.07 -11.47 -10.78
C LYS A 189 -15.94 -12.49 -9.65
N LYS A 190 -15.58 -13.74 -9.96
CA LYS A 190 -15.32 -14.77 -8.93
C LYS A 190 -14.11 -14.44 -8.05
N LEU A 191 -13.12 -13.72 -8.59
CA LEU A 191 -11.94 -13.24 -7.84
C LEU A 191 -12.14 -11.90 -7.11
N LEU A 192 -13.25 -11.19 -7.33
CA LEU A 192 -13.58 -9.90 -6.68
C LEU A 192 -14.64 -10.03 -5.58
N LEU A 193 -15.25 -11.20 -5.43
CA LEU A 193 -16.23 -11.53 -4.39
C LEU A 193 -15.66 -12.45 -3.30
N ALA A 194 -14.33 -12.59 -3.24
CA ALA A 194 -13.58 -13.29 -2.18
C ALA A 194 -12.53 -12.36 -1.56
#